data_AF-A0A2H3T1Z2-F1
#
_entry.id   AF-A0A2H3T1Z2-F1
#
_cell.length_a   1.000
_cell.length_b   1.000
_cell.length_c   1.000
_cell.angle_alpha   90.00
_cell.angle_beta   90.00
_cell.angle_gamma   90.00
#
_symmetry.space_group_name_H-M   'P 1'
#
loop_
_entity.id
_entity.type
_entity.pdbx_description
1 polymer ?
#
loop_
_entity_poly.entity_id
_entity_poly.type
_entity_poly.pdbx_seq_one_letter_code
_entity_poly.pdbx_strand_id
1 'polypeptide(L)'
;MYINEYTGMWVDYSNGRITGVTITLTARNGSILVAALSIFLVLVGSQFWSILTFNIHQMNATDKITDILHFQHQATFRNAGISIGATRELLVLPFPWRRRQTGPRDFSVTIVRSWAWALLALTNFCVWSTVGPFSYAITRSAGSHILITPGTYRIVFDNTSKTGLSSKSLSKTIIGDTHARGCYENANAYRALGNGFCSATLKLDSGCIDSHYELGINAPLENRIYYRRVTKCAVVDSKVVRNFTKETYTNYTAYPVYQCYLGNSTAP
;
A
#
# COMPACT_ATOMS: atom_id res chain seq x y z
N MET A 1 -18.79 0.70 18.67
CA MET A 1 -17.57 0.04 19.19
C MET A 1 -16.42 0.98 18.93
N TYR A 2 -15.78 1.51 19.97
CA TYR A 2 -14.63 2.42 19.81
C TYR A 2 -13.38 1.57 19.57
N ILE A 3 -12.78 1.71 18.39
CA ILE A 3 -11.51 1.08 18.06
C ILE A 3 -10.43 2.08 18.47
N ASN A 4 -9.53 1.67 19.36
CA ASN A 4 -8.41 2.52 19.78
C ASN A 4 -7.31 2.44 18.72
N GLU A 5 -7.26 3.46 17.87
CA GLU A 5 -6.26 3.59 16.82
C GLU A 5 -4.88 3.88 17.43
N TYR A 6 -3.84 3.19 16.95
CA TYR A 6 -2.48 3.52 17.35
C TYR A 6 -2.04 4.79 16.62
N THR A 7 -1.63 5.79 17.38
CA THR A 7 -1.03 7.02 16.84
C THR A 7 0.45 7.02 17.17
N GLY A 8 1.30 7.26 16.18
CA GLY A 8 2.75 7.15 16.31
C GLY A 8 3.39 6.40 15.15
N MET A 9 4.70 6.18 15.27
CA MET A 9 5.48 5.44 14.27
C MET A 9 5.31 3.94 14.46
N TRP A 10 5.17 3.22 13.35
CA TRP A 10 5.14 1.77 13.29
C TRP A 10 5.63 1.30 11.92
N VAL A 11 5.78 -0.02 11.76
CA VAL A 11 6.25 -0.61 10.50
C VAL A 11 5.18 -1.57 9.99
N ASP A 12 4.69 -1.34 8.79
CA ASP A 12 3.86 -2.29 8.07
C ASP A 12 4.74 -3.38 7.46
N TYR A 13 4.77 -4.53 8.12
CA TYR A 13 5.57 -5.67 7.68
C TYR A 13 5.05 -6.32 6.39
N SER A 14 3.89 -5.90 5.87
CA SER A 14 3.43 -6.30 4.53
C SER A 14 4.36 -5.77 3.44
N ASN A 15 4.89 -4.56 3.64
CA ASN A 15 5.75 -3.86 2.70
C ASN A 15 7.24 -4.04 3.03
N GLY A 16 7.59 -4.87 4.02
CA GLY A 16 8.96 -5.07 4.49
C GLY A 16 9.44 -4.02 5.49
N ARG A 17 10.63 -4.24 6.06
CA ARG A 17 11.14 -3.49 7.22
C ARG A 17 11.48 -2.02 6.93
N ILE A 18 11.89 -1.72 5.71
CA ILE A 18 12.41 -0.39 5.33
C ILE A 18 11.32 0.45 4.68
N THR A 19 10.65 -0.10 3.66
CA THR A 19 9.58 0.56 2.90
C THR A 19 8.26 0.61 3.64
N GLY A 20 8.08 -0.22 4.68
CA GLY A 20 6.86 -0.24 5.50
C GLY A 20 6.81 0.78 6.64
N VAL A 21 7.85 1.60 6.83
CA VAL A 21 7.88 2.59 7.93
C VAL A 21 6.77 3.63 7.72
N THR A 22 5.81 3.64 8.64
CA THR A 22 4.59 4.45 8.55
C THR A 22 4.38 5.22 9.85
N ILE A 23 3.87 6.45 9.75
CA ILE A 23 3.42 7.24 10.91
C ILE A 23 1.91 7.43 10.82
N THR A 24 1.20 7.01 11.86
CA THR A 24 -0.25 7.22 11.97
C THR A 24 -0.53 8.45 12.82
N LEU A 25 -1.33 9.36 12.27
CA LEU A 25 -1.70 10.64 12.86
C LEU A 25 -3.21 10.80 12.81
N THR A 26 -3.77 11.61 13.70
CA THR A 26 -5.19 11.99 13.61
C THR A 26 -5.44 12.79 12.32
N ALA A 27 -6.67 12.73 11.78
CA ALA A 27 -7.02 13.44 10.54
C ALA A 27 -6.67 14.94 10.59
N ARG A 28 -6.85 15.58 11.75
CA ARG A 28 -6.50 16.99 11.98
C ARG A 28 -4.99 17.24 11.92
N ASN A 29 -4.20 16.42 12.62
CA ASN A 29 -2.74 16.62 12.65
C ASN A 29 -2.10 16.22 11.31
N GLY A 30 -2.65 15.21 10.64
CA GLY A 30 -2.24 14.80 9.30
C GLY A 30 -2.43 15.90 8.26
N SER A 31 -3.58 16.59 8.27
CA SER A 31 -3.81 17.71 7.34
C SER A 31 -2.88 18.90 7.60
N ILE A 32 -2.61 19.21 8.86
CA ILE A 32 -1.62 20.24 9.25
C ILE A 32 -0.22 19.87 8.75
N LEU A 33 0.19 18.61 8.92
CA LEU A 33 1.49 18.13 8.46
C LEU A 33 1.62 18.20 6.93
N VAL A 34 0.61 17.74 6.18
CA VAL A 34 0.62 17.79 4.70
C VAL A 34 0.64 19.24 4.19
N ALA A 35 -0.09 20.14 4.85
CA ALA A 35 -0.06 21.56 4.51
C ALA A 35 1.33 22.17 4.78
N ALA A 36 1.92 21.90 5.94
CA ALA A 36 3.26 22.36 6.29
C ALA A 36 4.32 21.83 5.33
N LEU A 37 4.25 20.54 4.97
CA LEU A 37 5.16 19.91 4.02
C LEU A 37 5.02 20.51 2.61
N SER A 38 3.80 20.84 2.19
CA SER A 38 3.55 21.51 0.91
C SER A 38 4.19 22.90 0.85
N ILE A 39 4.05 23.70 1.92
CA ILE A 39 4.70 25.02 2.03
C ILE A 39 6.22 24.87 2.03
N PHE A 40 6.76 23.92 2.79
CA PHE A 40 8.19 23.65 2.84
C PHE A 40 8.75 23.30 1.46
N LEU A 41 8.10 22.41 0.72
CA LEU A 41 8.53 22.01 -0.62
C LEU A 41 8.51 23.17 -1.62
N VAL A 42 7.55 24.10 -1.53
CA VAL A 42 7.54 25.33 -2.34
C VAL A 42 8.73 26.23 -2.02
N LEU A 43 9.06 26.41 -0.74
CA LEU A 43 10.22 27.20 -0.33
C LEU A 43 11.53 26.58 -0.82
N VAL A 44 11.69 25.25 -0.67
CA VAL A 44 12.85 24.51 -1.17
C VAL A 44 12.97 24.64 -2.69
N GLY A 45 11.86 24.54 -3.43
CA GLY A 45 11.86 24.72 -4.88
C GLY A 45 12.28 26.11 -5.33
N SER A 46 11.91 27.15 -4.58
CA SER A 46 12.37 28.52 -4.83
C SER A 46 13.88 28.66 -4.64
N GLN A 47 14.44 28.10 -3.57
CA GLN A 47 15.87 28.16 -3.31
C GLN A 47 16.66 27.28 -4.29
N PHE A 48 16.09 26.14 -4.69
CA PHE A 48 16.66 25.28 -5.71
C PHE A 48 16.86 26.03 -7.02
N TRP A 49 15.88 26.84 -7.45
CA TRP A 49 16.03 27.68 -8.63
C TRP A 49 17.21 28.66 -8.49
N SER A 50 17.35 29.35 -7.34
CA SER A 50 18.46 30.27 -7.09
C SER A 50 19.83 29.58 -7.16
N ILE A 51 19.94 28.36 -6.63
CA ILE A 51 21.16 27.55 -6.72
C ILE A 51 21.41 27.12 -8.18
N LEU A 52 20.37 26.72 -8.90
CA LEU A 52 20.48 26.27 -10.29
C LEU A 52 20.95 27.40 -11.21
N THR A 53 20.36 28.59 -11.11
CA THR A 53 20.79 29.74 -11.92
C THR A 53 22.21 30.20 -11.57
N PHE A 54 22.59 30.12 -10.30
CA PHE A 54 23.97 30.36 -9.88
C PHE A 54 24.93 29.37 -10.52
N ASN A 55 24.65 28.06 -10.46
CA ASN A 55 25.51 27.04 -11.08
C ASN A 55 25.59 27.23 -12.61
N ILE A 56 24.46 27.47 -13.29
CA ILE A 56 24.44 27.76 -14.73
C ILE A 56 25.29 28.99 -15.06
N HIS A 57 25.19 30.05 -14.25
CA HIS A 57 26.00 31.24 -14.42
C HIS A 57 27.49 30.93 -14.24
N GLN A 58 27.86 30.24 -13.16
CA GLN A 58 29.26 29.88 -12.88
C GLN A 58 29.86 29.00 -13.97
N MET A 59 29.11 28.03 -14.51
CA MET A 59 29.56 27.16 -15.60
C MET A 59 29.73 27.93 -16.93
N ASN A 60 28.93 28.97 -17.14
CA ASN A 60 28.93 29.76 -18.37
C ASN A 60 29.73 31.07 -18.27
N ALA A 61 30.33 31.36 -17.11
CA ALA A 61 31.19 32.52 -16.90
C ALA A 61 32.48 32.33 -17.70
N THR A 62 32.63 33.14 -18.75
CA THR A 62 33.78 33.14 -19.65
C THR A 62 34.23 34.57 -19.88
N ASP A 63 35.54 34.81 -19.79
CA ASP A 63 36.15 36.12 -20.09
C ASP A 63 36.43 36.34 -21.58
N LYS A 64 36.13 35.33 -22.42
CA LYS A 64 36.34 35.41 -23.88
C LYS A 64 35.25 36.25 -24.53
N ILE A 65 35.59 36.96 -25.61
CA ILE A 65 34.63 37.67 -26.45
C ILE A 65 33.69 36.62 -27.08
N THR A 66 32.48 36.52 -26.53
CA THR A 66 31.39 35.65 -27.00
C THR A 66 30.21 36.47 -27.53
N ASP A 67 29.27 35.81 -28.20
CA ASP A 67 28.04 36.42 -28.72
C ASP A 67 27.29 37.27 -27.67
N ILE A 68 26.69 38.38 -28.10
CA ILE A 68 25.80 39.22 -27.28
C ILE A 68 24.66 38.38 -26.65
N LEU A 69 24.16 37.38 -27.39
CA LEU A 69 23.11 36.48 -26.93
C LEU A 69 23.52 35.69 -25.67
N HIS A 70 24.80 35.33 -25.53
CA HIS A 70 25.31 34.63 -24.35
C HIS A 70 25.18 35.50 -23.10
N PHE A 71 25.56 36.78 -23.21
CA PHE A 71 25.45 37.75 -22.12
C PHE A 71 23.99 38.06 -21.77
N GLN A 72 23.08 38.09 -22.76
CA GLN A 72 21.66 38.24 -22.50
C GLN A 72 21.08 37.06 -21.69
N HIS A 73 21.44 35.82 -22.04
CA HIS A 73 21.03 34.66 -21.24
C HIS A 73 21.56 34.73 -19.80
N GLN A 74 22.82 35.09 -19.61
CA GLN A 74 23.39 35.25 -18.26
C GLN A 74 22.66 36.33 -17.47
N ALA A 75 22.37 37.47 -18.08
CA ALA A 75 21.62 38.55 -17.44
C ALA A 75 20.21 38.08 -17.03
N THR A 76 19.52 37.33 -17.90
CA THR A 76 18.22 36.76 -17.57
C THR A 76 18.30 35.80 -16.38
N PHE A 77 19.29 34.89 -16.34
CA PHE A 77 19.43 33.94 -15.23
C PHE A 77 19.83 34.61 -13.90
N ARG A 78 20.59 35.71 -13.91
CA ARG A 78 20.92 36.46 -12.69
C ARG A 78 19.76 37.31 -12.18
N ASN A 79 18.92 37.82 -13.08
CA ASN A 79 17.83 38.73 -12.72
C ASN A 79 16.49 38.01 -12.49
N ALA A 80 16.31 36.80 -13.01
CA ALA A 80 15.07 36.07 -12.85
C ALA A 80 14.98 35.42 -11.46
N GLY A 81 14.23 36.06 -10.55
CA GLY A 81 13.99 35.55 -9.19
C GLY A 81 13.21 34.23 -9.13
N ILE A 82 12.42 33.89 -10.16
CA ILE A 82 11.64 32.64 -10.26
C ILE A 82 11.74 32.04 -11.66
N SER A 83 11.63 30.71 -11.74
CA SER A 83 11.78 29.94 -12.98
C SER A 83 10.79 30.34 -14.09
N ILE A 84 9.51 30.56 -13.75
CA ILE A 84 8.49 30.99 -14.72
C ILE A 84 8.80 32.36 -15.33
N GLY A 85 9.41 33.27 -14.53
CA GLY A 85 9.87 34.56 -15.01
C GLY A 85 10.98 34.41 -16.03
N ALA A 86 11.98 33.56 -15.75
CA ALA A 86 13.05 33.24 -16.69
C ALA A 86 12.51 32.62 -17.99
N THR A 87 11.55 31.68 -17.90
CA THR A 87 10.93 31.06 -19.07
C THR A 87 10.35 32.10 -20.01
N ARG A 88 9.57 33.05 -19.48
CA ARG A 88 8.95 34.12 -20.29
C ARG A 88 10.00 34.95 -21.02
N GLU A 89 11.01 35.42 -20.29
CA GLU A 89 12.06 36.26 -20.86
C GLU A 89 12.85 35.50 -21.95
N LEU A 90 13.22 34.24 -21.70
CA LEU A 90 13.97 33.40 -22.65
C LEU A 90 13.14 32.98 -23.88
N LEU A 91 11.81 32.86 -23.76
CA LEU A 91 10.92 32.55 -24.88
C LEU A 91 10.79 33.74 -25.84
N VAL A 92 10.71 34.97 -25.30
CA VAL A 92 10.53 36.19 -26.08
C VAL A 92 11.85 36.69 -26.69
N LEU A 93 12.98 36.35 -26.06
CA LEU A 93 14.32 36.84 -26.41
C LEU A 93 14.71 36.69 -27.90
N PRO A 94 14.37 35.61 -28.63
CA PRO A 94 14.74 35.48 -30.05
C PRO A 94 13.94 36.39 -31.01
N PHE A 95 12.72 36.79 -30.67
CA PHE A 95 11.82 37.48 -31.60
C PHE A 95 12.35 38.85 -32.08
N PRO A 96 12.95 39.70 -31.24
CA PRO A 96 13.60 40.93 -31.70
C PRO A 96 14.72 40.71 -32.73
N TRP A 97 15.44 39.60 -32.64
CA TRP A 97 16.54 39.27 -33.55
C TRP A 97 16.06 38.82 -34.94
N ARG A 98 14.79 38.46 -35.09
CA ARG A 98 14.16 38.06 -36.36
C ARG A 98 14.32 39.10 -37.46
N ARG A 99 14.26 40.39 -37.10
CA ARG A 99 14.35 41.50 -38.07
C ARG A 99 15.79 41.85 -38.47
N ARG A 100 16.79 41.35 -37.72
CA ARG A 100 18.21 41.73 -37.88
C ARG A 100 19.05 40.65 -38.55
N GLN A 101 18.51 39.45 -38.72
CA GLN A 101 19.22 38.31 -39.28
C GLN A 101 19.04 38.20 -40.80
N THR A 102 20.13 37.83 -41.46
CA THR A 102 20.25 37.77 -42.92
C THR A 102 19.61 36.55 -43.55
N GLY A 103 19.30 35.49 -42.78
CA GLY A 103 18.66 34.29 -43.31
C GLY A 103 17.87 33.44 -42.29
N PRO A 104 17.01 32.51 -42.77
CA PRO A 104 16.14 31.68 -41.91
C PRO A 104 16.90 30.69 -41.00
N ARG A 105 18.10 30.25 -41.43
CA ARG A 105 18.92 29.28 -40.69
C ARG A 105 19.52 29.90 -39.42
N ASP A 106 20.02 31.13 -39.49
CA ASP A 106 20.61 31.84 -38.35
C ASP A 106 19.56 32.13 -37.26
N PHE A 107 18.33 32.42 -37.69
CA PHE A 107 17.17 32.57 -36.79
C PHE A 107 16.79 31.27 -36.10
N SER A 108 16.80 30.15 -36.83
CA SER A 108 16.49 28.84 -36.27
C SER A 108 17.49 28.41 -35.20
N VAL A 109 18.80 28.64 -35.43
CA VAL A 109 19.85 28.34 -34.43
C VAL A 109 19.70 29.21 -33.17
N THR A 110 19.39 30.50 -33.35
CA THR A 110 19.15 31.44 -32.24
C THR A 110 17.95 31.02 -31.40
N ILE A 111 16.84 30.64 -32.04
CA ILE A 111 15.64 30.13 -31.36
C ILE A 111 15.97 28.88 -30.56
N VAL A 112 16.60 27.87 -31.18
CA VAL A 112 16.88 26.59 -30.52
C VAL A 112 17.75 26.80 -29.28
N ARG A 113 18.78 27.67 -29.37
CA ARG A 113 19.67 27.97 -28.23
C ARG A 113 18.93 28.67 -27.08
N SER A 114 18.05 29.62 -27.36
CA SER A 114 17.27 30.34 -26.33
C SER A 114 16.17 29.47 -25.72
N TRP A 115 15.47 28.72 -26.58
CA TRP A 115 14.36 27.86 -26.14
C TRP A 115 14.86 26.62 -25.39
N ALA A 116 16.07 26.11 -25.65
CA ALA A 116 16.67 25.07 -24.81
C ALA A 116 16.77 25.51 -23.33
N TRP A 117 17.20 26.76 -23.09
CA TRP A 117 17.23 27.33 -21.74
C TRP A 117 15.83 27.61 -21.19
N ALA A 118 14.89 28.06 -22.03
CA ALA A 118 13.50 28.25 -21.62
C ALA A 118 12.83 26.92 -21.21
N LEU A 119 13.12 25.83 -21.91
CA LEU A 119 12.64 24.49 -21.58
C LEU A 119 13.20 24.00 -20.24
N LEU A 120 14.46 24.30 -19.92
CA LEU A 120 15.04 24.01 -18.60
C LEU A 120 14.32 24.78 -17.48
N ALA A 121 14.03 26.06 -17.68
CA ALA A 121 13.30 26.86 -16.71
C ALA A 121 11.84 26.38 -16.53
N LEU A 122 11.18 26.03 -17.64
CA LEU A 122 9.82 25.50 -17.65
C LEU A 122 9.73 24.13 -16.96
N THR A 123 10.66 23.22 -17.25
CA THR A 123 10.71 21.89 -16.62
C THR A 123 10.92 22.03 -15.12
N ASN A 124 11.82 22.91 -14.66
CA ASN A 124 11.97 23.21 -13.24
C ASN A 124 10.65 23.70 -12.61
N PHE A 125 9.96 24.65 -13.27
CA PHE A 125 8.65 25.13 -12.79
C PHE A 125 7.62 24.00 -12.68
N CYS A 126 7.49 23.16 -13.71
CA CYS A 126 6.53 22.06 -13.70
C CYS A 126 6.84 21.01 -12.62
N VAL A 127 8.11 20.63 -12.47
CA VAL A 127 8.54 19.69 -11.42
C VAL A 127 8.14 20.24 -10.05
N TRP A 128 8.58 21.44 -9.70
CA TRP A 128 8.31 21.99 -8.35
C TRP A 128 6.84 22.36 -8.12
N SER A 129 6.08 22.70 -9.17
CA SER A 129 4.63 22.93 -9.07
C SER A 129 3.85 21.67 -8.74
N THR A 130 4.33 20.50 -9.16
CA THR A 130 3.66 19.21 -8.89
C THR A 130 4.11 18.56 -7.58
N VAL A 131 5.31 18.88 -7.08
CA VAL A 131 5.90 18.28 -5.87
C VAL A 131 5.09 18.58 -4.59
N GLY A 132 4.59 19.81 -4.43
CA GLY A 132 3.74 20.17 -3.27
C GLY A 132 2.47 19.30 -3.19
N PRO A 133 1.61 19.31 -4.22
CA PRO A 133 0.44 18.42 -4.30
C PRO A 133 0.76 16.93 -4.19
N PHE A 134 1.92 16.49 -4.68
CA PHE A 134 2.35 15.09 -4.58
C PHE A 134 2.51 14.62 -3.12
N SER A 135 2.81 15.51 -2.18
CA SER A 135 2.85 15.20 -0.75
C SER A 135 1.55 14.60 -0.22
N TYR A 136 0.40 15.05 -0.74
CA TYR A 136 -0.90 14.49 -0.40
C TYR A 136 -1.06 13.07 -0.96
N ALA A 137 -0.57 12.80 -2.17
CA ALA A 137 -0.64 11.47 -2.78
C ALA A 137 0.16 10.43 -1.97
N ILE A 138 1.35 10.79 -1.48
CA ILE A 138 2.17 9.93 -0.61
C ILE A 138 1.43 9.65 0.71
N THR A 139 0.78 10.66 1.29
CA THR A 139 0.04 10.49 2.54
C THR A 139 -1.20 9.62 2.35
N ARG A 140 -1.88 9.75 1.21
CA ARG A 140 -3.08 8.97 0.89
C ARG A 140 -2.77 7.49 0.67
N SER A 141 -1.66 7.14 0.00
CA SER A 141 -1.29 5.74 -0.21
C SER A 141 -1.02 5.02 1.11
N ALA A 142 -0.44 5.71 2.09
CA ALA A 142 -0.20 5.20 3.44
C ALA A 142 -1.48 5.07 4.30
N GLY A 143 -2.60 5.71 3.92
CA GLY A 143 -3.84 5.71 4.71
C GLY A 143 -4.76 4.50 4.54
N SER A 144 -4.35 3.48 3.78
CA SER A 144 -5.17 2.29 3.49
C SER A 144 -5.26 1.31 4.67
N HIS A 145 -4.24 1.29 5.52
CA HIS A 145 -4.14 0.41 6.68
C HIS A 145 -3.77 1.23 7.92
N ILE A 146 -4.41 0.92 9.04
CA ILE A 146 -4.10 1.54 10.32
C ILE A 146 -3.67 0.46 11.31
N LEU A 147 -2.68 0.76 12.14
CA LEU A 147 -2.38 -0.10 13.27
C LEU A 147 -3.39 0.16 14.38
N ILE A 148 -3.96 -0.92 14.92
CA ILE A 148 -4.87 -0.85 16.05
C ILE A 148 -4.06 -1.11 17.31
N THR A 149 -4.22 -0.26 18.33
CA THR A 149 -3.57 -0.46 19.63
C THR A 149 -4.12 -1.73 20.25
N PRO A 150 -3.28 -2.59 20.88
CA PRO A 150 -3.79 -3.75 21.61
C PRO A 150 -4.67 -3.28 22.79
N GLY A 151 -5.99 -3.22 22.53
CA GLY A 151 -7.01 -3.20 23.56
C GLY A 151 -7.32 -4.61 24.04
N THR A 152 -8.26 -4.74 24.98
CA THR A 152 -8.79 -6.04 25.44
C THR A 152 -9.09 -6.92 24.22
N TYR A 153 -8.32 -8.00 24.10
CA TYR A 153 -8.25 -8.87 22.93
C TYR A 153 -9.65 -9.32 22.50
N ARG A 154 -10.19 -8.74 21.43
CA ARG A 154 -11.41 -9.24 20.82
C ARG A 154 -11.27 -9.22 19.32
N ILE A 155 -11.01 -10.39 18.75
CA ILE A 155 -11.15 -10.62 17.31
C ILE A 155 -12.65 -10.55 17.03
N VAL A 156 -13.08 -9.50 16.34
CA VAL A 156 -14.47 -9.37 15.88
C VAL A 156 -14.55 -10.00 14.49
N PHE A 157 -15.22 -11.15 14.41
CA PHE A 157 -15.60 -11.73 13.14
C PHE A 157 -16.87 -11.02 12.68
N ASP A 158 -16.72 -10.05 11.79
CA ASP A 158 -17.86 -9.45 11.12
C ASP A 158 -18.16 -10.23 9.84
N ASN A 159 -19.36 -10.81 9.77
CA ASN A 159 -19.85 -11.59 8.63
C ASN A 159 -19.93 -10.76 7.33
N THR A 160 -19.86 -9.44 7.41
CA THR A 160 -19.88 -8.53 6.25
C THR A 160 -18.47 -8.25 5.68
N SER A 161 -17.42 -8.46 6.48
CA SER A 161 -16.04 -8.14 6.09
C SER A 161 -15.34 -9.34 5.45
N LYS A 162 -14.83 -9.17 4.22
CA LYS A 162 -14.05 -10.19 3.51
C LYS A 162 -12.63 -10.29 4.07
N THR A 163 -12.47 -10.88 5.26
CA THR A 163 -11.15 -11.26 5.76
C THR A 163 -10.65 -12.53 5.07
N GLY A 164 -9.34 -12.74 5.05
CA GLY A 164 -8.73 -13.98 4.56
C GLY A 164 -9.26 -15.21 5.30
N LEU A 165 -9.52 -15.09 6.61
CA LEU A 165 -10.11 -16.16 7.40
C LEU A 165 -11.60 -16.40 7.10
N SER A 166 -12.41 -15.34 6.97
CA SER A 166 -13.85 -15.43 6.68
C SER A 166 -14.14 -16.05 5.30
N SER A 167 -13.36 -15.66 4.29
CA SER A 167 -13.46 -16.25 2.95
C SER A 167 -13.06 -17.73 2.92
N LYS A 168 -11.96 -18.09 3.60
CA LYS A 168 -11.53 -19.50 3.74
C LYS A 168 -12.54 -20.33 4.55
N SER A 169 -13.17 -19.78 5.59
CA SER A 169 -14.17 -20.50 6.38
C SER A 169 -15.46 -20.72 5.59
N LEU A 170 -15.97 -19.70 4.89
CA LEU A 170 -17.17 -19.80 4.05
C LEU A 170 -17.01 -20.85 2.95
N SER A 171 -15.88 -20.84 2.23
CA SER A 171 -15.60 -21.82 1.18
C SER A 171 -15.66 -23.26 1.70
N LYS A 172 -15.09 -23.50 2.88
CA LYS A 172 -15.12 -24.83 3.51
C LYS A 172 -16.51 -25.23 3.99
N THR A 173 -17.31 -24.29 4.49
CA THR A 173 -18.70 -24.55 4.87
C THR A 173 -19.53 -25.00 3.67
N ILE A 174 -19.35 -24.35 2.50
CA ILE A 174 -20.05 -24.73 1.27
C ILE A 174 -19.64 -26.13 0.80
N ILE A 175 -18.34 -26.46 0.86
CA ILE A 175 -17.86 -27.82 0.53
C ILE A 175 -18.43 -28.85 1.51
N GLY A 176 -18.51 -28.52 2.80
CA GLY A 176 -19.13 -29.37 3.81
C GLY A 176 -20.62 -29.62 3.55
N ASP A 177 -21.39 -28.58 3.23
CA ASP A 177 -22.83 -28.66 2.95
C ASP A 177 -23.11 -29.48 1.69
N THR A 178 -22.38 -29.22 0.60
CA THR A 178 -22.53 -29.97 -0.66
C THR A 178 -22.18 -31.45 -0.49
N HIS A 179 -21.13 -31.78 0.27
CA HIS A 179 -20.78 -33.16 0.63
C HIS A 179 -21.89 -33.84 1.45
N ALA A 180 -22.45 -33.13 2.44
CA ALA A 180 -23.54 -33.65 3.27
C ALA A 180 -24.80 -33.94 2.46
N ARG A 181 -25.22 -33.02 1.58
CA ARG A 181 -26.38 -33.20 0.70
C ARG A 181 -26.24 -34.43 -0.19
N GLY A 182 -25.08 -34.60 -0.83
CA GLY A 182 -24.81 -35.78 -1.67
C GLY A 182 -24.90 -37.10 -0.90
N CYS A 183 -24.45 -37.12 0.36
CA CYS A 183 -24.59 -38.29 1.23
C CYS A 183 -26.05 -38.58 1.63
N TYR A 184 -26.85 -37.55 1.92
CA TYR A 184 -28.25 -37.75 2.32
C TYR A 184 -29.16 -38.14 1.15
N GLU A 185 -28.87 -37.66 -0.06
CA GLU A 185 -29.62 -38.03 -1.27
C GLU A 185 -29.30 -39.45 -1.75
N ASN A 186 -28.07 -39.94 -1.52
CA ASN A 186 -27.66 -41.26 -1.97
C ASN A 186 -27.87 -42.34 -0.90
N ALA A 187 -29.00 -43.03 -0.99
CA ALA A 187 -29.34 -44.10 -0.05
C ALA A 187 -28.38 -45.31 -0.06
N ASN A 188 -27.59 -45.50 -1.10
CA ASN A 188 -26.61 -46.59 -1.15
C ASN A 188 -25.32 -46.22 -0.39
N ALA A 189 -25.07 -44.93 -0.16
CA ALA A 189 -23.86 -44.43 0.50
C ALA A 189 -23.77 -44.81 1.99
N TYR A 190 -24.92 -44.94 2.67
CA TYR A 190 -25.00 -45.42 4.06
C TYR A 190 -24.95 -46.95 4.17
N ARG A 191 -25.45 -47.67 3.17
CA ARG A 191 -25.48 -49.15 3.16
C ARG A 191 -24.09 -49.75 2.97
N ALA A 192 -23.20 -49.03 2.28
CA ALA A 192 -21.84 -49.47 1.99
C ALA A 192 -20.96 -49.69 3.25
N LEU A 193 -21.25 -49.02 4.37
CA LEU A 193 -20.50 -49.18 5.62
C LEU A 193 -21.23 -49.99 6.70
N GLY A 194 -22.53 -50.30 6.53
CA GLY A 194 -23.31 -51.12 7.48
C GLY A 194 -23.48 -50.54 8.89
N ASN A 195 -22.96 -49.35 9.16
CA ASN A 195 -22.85 -48.74 10.50
C ASN A 195 -23.55 -47.36 10.60
N GLY A 196 -24.32 -46.98 9.57
CA GLY A 196 -25.04 -45.70 9.52
C GLY A 196 -24.16 -44.46 9.34
N PHE A 197 -22.93 -44.64 8.86
CA PHE A 197 -22.07 -43.57 8.36
C PHE A 197 -22.06 -43.56 6.83
N CYS A 198 -21.92 -42.38 6.23
CA CYS A 198 -21.68 -42.27 4.79
C CYS A 198 -20.27 -42.77 4.45
N SER A 199 -20.15 -43.63 3.43
CA SER A 199 -18.86 -44.17 2.96
C SER A 199 -17.84 -43.10 2.54
N ALA A 200 -18.34 -41.96 2.04
CA ALA A 200 -17.49 -40.86 1.60
C ALA A 200 -17.04 -39.98 2.79
N THR A 201 -15.75 -40.07 3.13
CA THR A 201 -15.11 -39.16 4.11
C THR A 201 -14.64 -37.88 3.40
N LEU A 202 -15.05 -36.72 3.92
CA LEU A 202 -14.58 -35.42 3.45
C LEU A 202 -13.30 -35.01 4.19
N LYS A 203 -12.27 -34.63 3.45
CA LYS A 203 -11.05 -34.03 4.00
C LYS A 203 -11.05 -32.53 3.70
N LEU A 204 -11.15 -31.71 4.74
CA LEU A 204 -11.04 -30.26 4.68
C LEU A 204 -9.67 -29.81 5.16
N ASP A 205 -8.86 -29.27 4.25
CA ASP A 205 -7.55 -28.71 4.55
C ASP A 205 -7.62 -27.18 4.54
N SER A 206 -7.06 -26.50 5.55
CA SER A 206 -6.97 -25.03 5.54
C SER A 206 -5.90 -24.48 4.61
N GLY A 207 -4.98 -25.34 4.18
CA GLY A 207 -3.68 -24.87 3.73
C GLY A 207 -2.94 -24.17 4.86
N CYS A 208 -1.81 -23.55 4.52
CA CYS A 208 -1.09 -22.68 5.44
C CYS A 208 -1.91 -21.41 5.69
N ILE A 209 -2.09 -21.06 6.96
CA ILE A 209 -2.67 -19.80 7.44
C ILE A 209 -1.50 -19.01 8.04
N ASP A 210 -1.24 -17.81 7.52
CA ASP A 210 -0.26 -16.88 8.06
C ASP A 210 -0.97 -15.89 8.99
N SER A 211 -0.48 -15.74 10.23
CA SER A 211 -1.05 -14.78 11.18
C SER A 211 -1.13 -13.35 10.62
N HIS A 212 -0.20 -12.98 9.74
CA HIS A 212 -0.12 -11.65 9.15
C HIS A 212 -1.24 -11.42 8.12
N TYR A 213 -1.38 -12.33 7.14
CA TYR A 213 -2.33 -12.14 6.05
C TYR A 213 -3.75 -12.57 6.41
N GLU A 214 -3.92 -13.62 7.23
CA GLU A 214 -5.22 -14.17 7.55
C GLU A 214 -5.83 -13.58 8.81
N LEU A 215 -5.01 -13.17 9.79
CA LEU A 215 -5.47 -12.60 11.06
C LEU A 215 -5.16 -11.10 11.21
N GLY A 216 -4.40 -10.51 10.28
CA GLY A 216 -4.02 -9.09 10.34
C GLY A 216 -3.02 -8.76 11.44
N ILE A 217 -2.31 -9.75 11.98
CA ILE A 217 -1.30 -9.55 13.02
C ILE A 217 -0.03 -9.02 12.36
N ASN A 218 0.22 -7.73 12.51
CA ASN A 218 1.38 -7.07 11.93
C ASN A 218 2.69 -7.52 12.63
N ALA A 219 3.41 -8.46 12.02
CA ALA A 219 4.64 -9.03 12.57
C ALA A 219 5.72 -9.25 11.48
N PRO A 220 7.02 -9.12 11.83
CA PRO A 220 8.11 -9.49 10.93
C PRO A 220 8.07 -10.98 10.61
N LEU A 221 8.62 -11.39 9.46
CA LEU A 221 8.58 -12.78 8.97
C LEU A 221 8.99 -13.82 10.03
N GLU A 222 10.01 -13.51 10.83
CA GLU A 222 10.52 -14.37 11.91
C GLU A 222 9.55 -14.58 13.08
N ASN A 223 8.61 -13.65 13.29
CA ASN A 223 7.63 -13.69 14.38
C ASN A 223 6.21 -14.04 13.89
N ARG A 224 6.06 -14.40 12.62
CA ARG A 224 4.75 -14.82 12.07
C ARG A 224 4.42 -16.23 12.52
N ILE A 225 3.17 -16.42 12.92
CA ILE A 225 2.64 -17.72 13.32
C ILE A 225 1.98 -18.34 12.09
N TYR A 226 2.47 -19.51 11.71
CA TYR A 226 1.89 -20.32 10.64
C TYR A 226 1.06 -21.46 11.24
N TYR A 227 -0.17 -21.63 10.74
CA TYR A 227 -1.08 -22.68 11.21
C TYR A 227 -1.68 -23.44 10.03
N ARG A 228 -1.76 -24.77 10.13
CA ARG A 228 -2.48 -25.61 9.16
C ARG A 228 -3.33 -26.62 9.91
N ARG A 229 -4.60 -26.70 9.53
CA ARG A 229 -5.56 -27.66 10.05
C ARG A 229 -6.09 -28.54 8.93
N VAL A 230 -5.95 -29.84 9.12
CA VAL A 230 -6.58 -30.86 8.30
C VAL A 230 -7.67 -31.53 9.14
N THR A 231 -8.92 -31.32 8.77
CA THR A 231 -10.07 -31.94 9.42
C THR A 231 -10.63 -33.01 8.49
N LYS A 232 -10.85 -34.22 9.01
CA LYS A 232 -11.61 -35.26 8.31
C LYS A 232 -13.00 -35.35 8.94
N CYS A 233 -14.03 -35.30 8.12
CA CYS A 233 -15.43 -35.35 8.55
C CYS A 233 -16.14 -36.49 7.81
N ALA A 234 -16.97 -37.25 8.52
CA ALA A 234 -17.90 -38.21 7.94
C ALA A 234 -19.33 -37.76 8.23
N VAL A 235 -20.23 -37.99 7.28
CA VAL A 235 -21.66 -37.71 7.45
C VAL A 235 -22.30 -38.87 8.21
N VAL A 236 -23.10 -38.57 9.23
CA VAL A 236 -23.74 -39.57 10.10
C VAL A 236 -25.24 -39.58 9.84
N ASP A 237 -25.87 -40.75 9.83
CA ASP A 237 -27.33 -40.85 9.76
C ASP A 237 -27.96 -40.29 11.04
N SER A 238 -28.91 -39.37 10.87
CA SER A 238 -29.78 -38.83 11.91
C SER A 238 -30.46 -39.91 12.77
N LYS A 239 -30.66 -41.13 12.26
CA LYS A 239 -31.26 -42.25 13.00
C LYS A 239 -30.27 -42.91 13.97
N VAL A 240 -28.99 -42.94 13.65
CA VAL A 240 -27.93 -43.43 14.56
C VAL A 240 -27.74 -42.47 15.73
N VAL A 241 -27.78 -41.16 15.47
CA VAL A 241 -27.62 -40.13 16.51
C VAL A 241 -28.78 -40.14 17.52
N ARG A 242 -29.98 -40.53 17.10
CA ARG A 242 -31.17 -40.62 17.96
C ARG A 242 -31.13 -41.77 18.98
N ASN A 243 -30.26 -42.76 18.78
CA ASN A 243 -30.06 -43.89 19.69
C ASN A 243 -28.89 -43.70 20.65
N PHE A 244 -28.25 -42.52 20.67
CA PHE A 244 -27.57 -42.10 21.90
C PHE A 244 -28.66 -41.87 22.93
N THR A 245 -28.97 -42.93 23.69
CA THR A 245 -29.61 -42.78 24.98
C THR A 245 -28.87 -41.67 25.70
N LYS A 246 -29.63 -40.85 26.41
CA LYS A 246 -29.11 -39.92 27.38
C LYS A 246 -28.50 -40.75 28.52
N GLU A 247 -27.43 -41.51 28.26
CA GLU A 247 -26.56 -41.99 29.31
C GLU A 247 -26.01 -40.71 29.91
N THR A 248 -26.57 -40.40 31.09
CA THR A 248 -26.07 -39.37 31.96
C THR A 248 -24.76 -39.92 32.50
N TYR A 249 -23.75 -39.99 31.64
CA TYR A 249 -22.38 -40.10 32.08
C TYR A 249 -22.07 -38.78 32.76
N THR A 250 -22.24 -38.77 34.06
CA THR A 250 -21.77 -37.72 34.98
C THR A 250 -20.24 -37.57 34.97
N ASN A 251 -19.51 -38.29 34.10
CA ASN A 251 -18.06 -38.27 33.99
C ASN A 251 -17.56 -38.32 32.54
N TYR A 252 -18.18 -37.56 31.63
CA TYR A 252 -17.47 -37.11 30.43
C TYR A 252 -17.44 -35.59 30.42
N THR A 253 -16.23 -35.06 30.63
CA THR A 253 -15.83 -33.74 30.15
C THR A 253 -16.41 -33.55 28.76
N ALA A 254 -17.29 -32.56 28.60
CA ALA A 254 -17.68 -32.07 27.29
C ALA A 254 -16.39 -31.94 26.48
N TYR A 255 -16.23 -32.68 25.38
CA TYR A 255 -15.10 -32.46 24.50
C TYR A 255 -15.16 -30.99 24.14
N PRO A 256 -14.22 -30.17 24.64
CA PRO A 256 -14.26 -28.75 24.34
C PRO A 256 -14.19 -28.68 22.81
N VAL A 257 -15.01 -27.80 22.22
CA VAL A 257 -14.63 -27.16 20.96
C VAL A 257 -13.16 -26.84 21.13
N TYR A 258 -12.26 -27.54 20.42
CA TYR A 258 -10.83 -27.48 20.67
C TYR A 258 -10.42 -26.00 20.76
N GLN A 259 -10.27 -25.53 22.00
CA GLN A 259 -9.84 -24.20 22.31
C GLN A 259 -8.33 -24.33 22.22
N CYS A 260 -7.81 -24.03 21.03
CA CYS A 260 -6.39 -24.13 20.75
C CYS A 260 -5.67 -23.10 21.64
N TYR A 261 -5.03 -23.58 22.70
CA TYR A 261 -4.01 -22.80 23.40
C TYR A 261 -2.70 -22.96 22.62
N LEU A 262 -2.05 -21.83 22.31
CA LEU A 262 -0.72 -21.81 21.70
C LEU A 262 0.31 -22.26 22.74
N GLY A 263 1.05 -23.32 22.43
CA GLY A 263 2.14 -23.83 23.26
C GLY A 263 3.21 -24.51 22.40
N ASN A 264 4.47 -24.23 22.71
CA ASN A 264 5.65 -24.64 21.96
C ASN A 264 5.83 -26.17 21.99
N SER A 265 5.92 -26.80 20.80
CA SER A 265 6.16 -28.24 20.66
C SER A 265 7.65 -28.48 20.43
N THR A 266 8.44 -28.37 21.48
CA THR A 266 9.73 -29.08 21.53
C THR A 266 9.50 -30.39 22.28
N ALA A 267 9.38 -31.49 21.52
CA ALA A 267 9.43 -32.84 22.07
C ALA A 267 10.84 -33.41 21.85
N PRO A 268 11.48 -34.03 22.85
CA PRO A 268 12.52 -35.03 22.62
C PRO A 268 11.92 -36.34 22.09
#